data_AF-A0A7S0XP87-F1
#
_entry.id   AF-A0A7S0XP87-F1
#
_cell.length_a   1.000
_cell.length_b   1.000
_cell.length_c   1.000
_cell.angle_alpha   90.00
_cell.angle_beta   90.00
_cell.angle_gamma   90.00
#
_symmetry.space_group_name_H-M   'P 1'
#
loop_
_entity.id
_entity.type
_entity.pdbx_description
1 polymer ?
#
loop_
_entity_poly.entity_id
_entity_poly.type
_entity_poly.pdbx_seq_one_letter_code
_entity_poly.pdbx_strand_id
1 'polypeptide(L)'
;VTCFFSKHIPDKERNLQRALTEWRGCEVPCHATMSIVGDPGRRGDMAYVAHVANDGASCDSEEGVEEYERVSAERENAELMPLKVEEKDHKGNQMVLHFALVAAKAIKAGEEVLVTYGFRYWELKAKGLFHCPQDAKAGKASK
;
A
#
# COMPACT_ATOMS: atom_id res chain seq x y z
N VAL A 1 -20.38 -11.59 -10.87
CA VAL A 1 -19.39 -10.67 -10.25
C VAL A 1 -18.04 -11.37 -10.29
N THR A 2 -17.03 -10.75 -10.89
CA THR A 2 -15.66 -11.27 -10.90
C THR A 2 -14.90 -10.57 -9.77
N CYS A 3 -14.24 -11.34 -8.90
CA CYS A 3 -13.50 -10.81 -7.76
C CYS A 3 -12.04 -11.25 -7.86
N PHE A 4 -11.13 -10.29 -7.71
CA PHE A 4 -9.70 -10.54 -7.68
C PHE A 4 -9.21 -10.26 -6.26
N PHE A 5 -8.45 -11.20 -5.69
CA PHE A 5 -7.80 -11.01 -4.40
C PHE A 5 -6.36 -10.58 -4.61
N SER A 6 -5.93 -9.57 -3.86
CA SER A 6 -4.53 -9.17 -3.83
C SER A 6 -3.64 -10.35 -3.43
N LYS A 7 -2.47 -10.46 -4.07
CA LYS A 7 -1.55 -11.60 -3.90
C LYS A 7 -1.11 -11.83 -2.45
N HIS A 8 -1.02 -10.76 -1.66
CA HIS A 8 -0.64 -10.82 -0.25
C HIS A 8 -1.72 -11.45 0.65
N ILE A 9 -2.95 -11.60 0.17
CA ILE A 9 -4.01 -12.34 0.87
C ILE A 9 -3.74 -13.84 0.66
N PRO A 10 -3.44 -14.62 1.73
CA PRO A 10 -3.19 -16.05 1.62
C PRO A 10 -4.36 -16.78 0.99
N ASP A 11 -4.12 -17.79 0.15
CA ASP A 11 -5.17 -18.49 -0.60
C ASP A 11 -6.30 -19.01 0.29
N LYS A 12 -5.97 -19.53 1.47
CA LYS A 12 -6.94 -20.04 2.46
C LYS A 12 -7.86 -18.97 3.05
N GLU A 13 -7.52 -17.69 2.90
CA GLU A 13 -8.26 -16.54 3.42
C GLU A 13 -9.03 -15.80 2.32
N ARG A 14 -8.82 -16.17 1.05
CA ARG A 14 -9.55 -15.61 -0.10
C ARG A 14 -10.98 -16.14 -0.11
N ASN A 15 -11.87 -15.41 0.55
CA ASN A 15 -13.27 -15.81 0.69
C ASN A 15 -14.19 -14.89 -0.11
N LEU A 16 -14.62 -15.38 -1.28
CA LEU A 16 -15.53 -14.66 -2.18
C LEU A 16 -16.85 -14.30 -1.50
N GLN A 17 -17.43 -15.22 -0.73
CA GLN A 17 -18.71 -15.01 -0.08
C GLN A 17 -18.64 -13.83 0.90
N ARG A 18 -17.58 -13.78 1.72
CA ARG A 18 -17.36 -12.69 2.68
C ARG A 18 -17.14 -11.35 1.98
N ALA A 19 -16.32 -11.34 0.92
CA ALA A 19 -16.10 -10.14 0.12
C ALA A 19 -17.39 -9.57 -0.50
N LEU A 20 -18.30 -10.45 -0.94
CA LEU A 20 -19.55 -10.04 -1.57
C LEU A 20 -20.71 -9.77 -0.60
N THR A 21 -20.56 -10.08 0.69
CA THR A 21 -21.65 -9.92 1.67
C THR A 21 -21.19 -9.08 2.86
N GLU A 22 -20.34 -9.65 3.71
CA GLU A 22 -19.89 -9.07 4.98
C GLU A 22 -19.04 -7.81 4.80
N TRP A 23 -18.22 -7.75 3.74
CA TRP A 23 -17.24 -6.68 3.56
C TRP A 23 -17.71 -5.56 2.63
N ARG A 24 -18.95 -5.63 2.11
CA ARG A 24 -19.49 -4.61 1.19
C ARG A 24 -19.57 -3.22 1.82
N GLY A 25 -19.62 -3.11 3.15
CA GLY A 25 -19.53 -1.84 3.87
C GLY A 25 -18.17 -1.14 3.73
N CYS A 26 -17.14 -1.84 3.26
CA CYS A 26 -15.81 -1.31 2.96
C CYS A 26 -15.54 -1.29 1.44
N GLU A 27 -16.60 -1.25 0.63
CA GLU A 27 -16.51 -1.11 -0.82
C GLU A 27 -16.26 0.36 -1.20
N VAL A 28 -15.23 0.58 -2.00
CA VAL A 28 -14.95 1.86 -2.64
C VAL A 28 -15.10 1.69 -4.15
N PRO A 29 -16.14 2.28 -4.76
CA PRO A 29 -16.28 2.24 -6.22
C PRO A 29 -15.15 3.04 -6.87
N CYS A 30 -14.42 2.41 -7.79
CA CYS A 30 -13.30 3.02 -8.51
C CYS A 30 -13.55 3.16 -10.02
N HIS A 31 -14.54 2.45 -10.57
CA HIS A 31 -15.00 2.57 -11.96
C HIS A 31 -16.50 2.23 -12.06
N ALA A 32 -17.15 2.52 -13.18
CA ALA A 32 -18.56 2.18 -13.43
C ALA A 32 -18.88 0.68 -13.27
N THR A 33 -17.86 -0.16 -13.36
CA THR A 33 -17.96 -1.63 -13.31
C THR A 33 -17.01 -2.27 -12.30
N MET A 34 -16.24 -1.48 -11.56
CA MET A 34 -15.23 -1.99 -10.61
C MET A 34 -15.31 -1.28 -9.27
N SER A 35 -15.07 -2.05 -8.22
CA SER A 35 -14.98 -1.54 -6.86
C SER A 35 -13.93 -2.34 -6.11
N ILE A 36 -13.24 -1.67 -5.20
CA ILE A 36 -12.25 -2.27 -4.31
C ILE A 36 -12.95 -2.53 -2.99
N VAL A 37 -12.79 -3.73 -2.44
CA VAL A 37 -13.40 -4.11 -1.15
C VAL A 37 -12.28 -4.40 -0.15
N GLY A 38 -12.21 -3.60 0.91
CA GLY A 38 -11.31 -3.85 2.03
C GLY A 38 -11.80 -4.99 2.94
N ASP A 39 -10.87 -5.71 3.58
CA ASP A 39 -11.12 -6.70 4.62
C ASP A 39 -10.98 -6.02 5.99
N PRO A 40 -12.10 -5.77 6.70
CA PRO A 40 -12.07 -5.11 8.02
C PRO A 40 -11.28 -5.90 9.07
N GLY A 41 -11.18 -7.22 8.92
CA GLY A 41 -10.44 -8.09 9.83
C GLY A 41 -8.93 -7.83 9.80
N ARG A 42 -8.44 -7.20 8.73
CA ARG A 42 -7.02 -6.89 8.52
C ARG A 42 -6.68 -5.43 8.79
N ARG A 43 -7.59 -4.64 9.34
CA ARG A 43 -7.35 -3.23 9.74
C ARG A 43 -6.16 -3.02 10.69
N GLY A 44 -5.77 -4.05 11.43
CA GLY A 44 -4.60 -4.03 12.32
C GLY A 44 -3.32 -4.60 11.70
N ASP A 45 -3.40 -5.16 10.50
CA ASP A 45 -2.25 -5.67 9.77
C ASP A 45 -1.65 -4.52 8.94
N MET A 46 -0.58 -3.92 9.43
CA MET A 46 0.07 -2.82 8.72
C MET A 46 0.58 -3.22 7.33
N ALA A 47 0.88 -4.51 7.09
CA ALA A 47 1.22 -4.95 5.73
C ALA A 47 0.01 -4.90 4.79
N TYR A 48 -1.18 -5.11 5.33
CA TYR A 48 -2.44 -5.00 4.60
C TYR A 48 -2.85 -3.54 4.39
N VAL A 49 -2.65 -2.69 5.40
CA VAL A 49 -3.05 -1.27 5.40
C VAL A 49 -2.04 -0.37 4.68
N ALA A 50 -0.76 -0.77 4.58
CA ALA A 50 0.32 0.11 4.11
C ALA A 50 1.28 -0.51 3.07
N HIS A 51 1.10 -1.76 2.64
CA HIS A 51 2.07 -2.41 1.73
C HIS A 51 1.42 -2.87 0.43
N VAL A 52 1.23 -1.90 -0.47
CA VAL A 52 0.60 -2.13 -1.77
C VAL A 52 1.64 -2.41 -2.87
N ALA A 53 2.79 -1.75 -2.81
CA ALA A 53 3.91 -1.84 -3.75
C ALA A 53 5.21 -1.43 -3.06
N ASN A 54 6.38 -1.85 -3.54
CA ASN A 54 7.68 -1.47 -2.99
C ASN A 54 8.10 -0.07 -3.45
N ASP A 55 8.99 0.59 -2.70
CA ASP A 55 9.60 1.84 -3.18
C ASP A 55 10.64 1.55 -4.28
N GLY A 56 10.78 2.46 -5.24
CA GLY A 56 11.86 2.42 -6.23
C GLY A 56 13.26 2.56 -5.61
N ALA A 57 13.37 3.21 -4.45
CA ALA A 57 14.62 3.39 -3.72
C ALA A 57 14.43 3.35 -2.20
N SER A 58 15.51 3.15 -1.45
CA SER A 58 15.54 3.32 0.00
C SER A 58 16.41 4.51 0.37
N CYS A 59 16.09 5.17 1.49
CA CYS A 59 16.91 6.21 2.09
C CYS A 59 17.15 5.86 3.57
N ASP A 60 18.37 6.03 4.05
CA ASP A 60 18.77 5.72 5.43
C ASP A 60 19.30 6.93 6.19
N SER A 61 19.51 8.06 5.52
CA SER A 61 19.98 9.30 6.14
C SER A 61 19.48 10.56 5.41
N GLU A 62 19.54 11.71 6.09
CA GLU A 62 19.16 13.01 5.51
C GLU A 62 20.09 13.44 4.36
N GLU A 63 21.36 13.04 4.40
CA GLU A 63 22.33 13.34 3.34
C GLU A 63 22.04 12.56 2.04
N GLY A 64 21.29 11.45 2.13
CA GLY A 64 20.92 10.60 0.98
C GLY A 64 19.66 11.06 0.24
N VAL A 65 19.02 12.16 0.65
CA VAL A 65 17.70 12.58 0.12
C VAL A 65 17.73 12.85 -1.38
N GLU A 66 18.69 13.63 -1.86
CA GLU A 66 18.75 14.00 -3.29
C GLU A 66 18.94 12.76 -4.19
N GLU A 67 19.81 11.84 -3.76
CA GLU A 67 20.03 10.59 -4.49
C GLU A 67 18.81 9.66 -4.41
N TYR A 68 18.16 9.58 -3.25
CA TYR A 68 16.91 8.86 -3.09
C TYR A 68 15.83 9.38 -4.03
N GLU A 69 15.59 10.69 -4.06
CA GLU A 69 14.55 11.30 -4.89
C GLU A 69 14.81 11.03 -6.37
N ARG A 70 16.08 11.18 -6.81
CA ARG A 70 16.50 10.87 -8.18
C ARG A 70 16.26 9.40 -8.54
N VAL A 71 16.75 8.46 -7.73
CA VAL A 71 16.66 7.02 -8.02
C VAL A 71 15.22 6.51 -7.90
N SER A 72 14.45 6.99 -6.92
CA SER A 72 13.03 6.64 -6.74
C SER A 72 12.23 7.10 -7.96
N ALA A 73 12.40 8.35 -8.42
CA ALA A 73 11.72 8.88 -9.62
C ALA A 73 12.11 8.16 -10.93
N GLU A 74 13.38 7.75 -11.05
CA GLU A 74 13.82 6.96 -12.21
C GLU A 74 13.14 5.59 -12.26
N ARG A 75 13.01 4.92 -11.10
CA ARG A 75 12.55 3.53 -10.98
C ARG A 75 11.05 3.36 -10.79
N GLU A 76 10.35 4.35 -10.25
CA GLU A 76 8.91 4.26 -10.05
C GLU A 76 8.20 4.00 -11.39
N ASN A 77 7.22 3.10 -11.37
CA ASN A 77 6.39 2.77 -12.53
C ASN A 77 4.89 2.80 -12.20
N ALA A 78 4.54 3.11 -10.95
CA ALA A 78 3.19 3.36 -10.48
C ALA A 78 3.16 4.49 -9.44
N GLU A 79 1.99 5.10 -9.30
CA GLU A 79 1.72 6.19 -8.36
C GLU A 79 0.55 5.84 -7.43
N LEU A 80 0.61 6.34 -6.20
CA LEU A 80 -0.48 6.26 -5.24
C LEU A 80 -1.41 7.47 -5.42
N MET A 81 -2.52 7.27 -6.12
CA MET A 81 -3.54 8.29 -6.31
C MET A 81 -4.51 8.31 -5.13
N PRO A 82 -4.63 9.42 -4.39
CA PRO A 82 -5.60 9.51 -3.30
C PRO A 82 -7.02 9.37 -3.87
N LEU A 83 -7.75 8.38 -3.37
CA LEU A 83 -9.18 8.29 -3.62
C LEU A 83 -9.87 9.23 -2.65
N LYS A 84 -10.68 10.14 -3.19
CA LYS A 84 -11.42 11.09 -2.37
C LYS A 84 -12.43 10.30 -1.54
N VAL A 85 -12.12 10.12 -0.27
CA VAL A 85 -13.03 9.50 0.70
C VAL A 85 -13.50 10.62 1.63
N GLU A 86 -14.81 10.80 1.73
CA GLU A 86 -15.42 11.79 2.59
C GLU A 86 -15.43 11.35 4.05
N GLU A 87 -14.26 10.96 4.56
CA GLU A 87 -14.10 10.69 5.98
C GLU A 87 -13.38 11.84 6.67
N LYS A 88 -13.83 12.13 7.88
CA LYS A 88 -13.27 13.18 8.74
C LYS A 88 -12.54 12.53 9.90
N ASP A 89 -11.37 13.06 10.25
CA ASP A 89 -10.71 12.69 11.49
C ASP A 89 -11.52 13.14 12.72
N HIS A 90 -11.05 12.78 13.92
CA HIS A 90 -11.66 13.20 15.19
C HIS A 90 -11.66 14.74 15.43
N LYS A 91 -10.98 15.50 14.57
CA LYS A 91 -10.92 16.97 14.58
C LYS A 91 -11.77 17.60 13.46
N GLY A 92 -12.46 16.79 12.66
CA GLY A 92 -13.30 17.25 11.55
C GLY A 92 -12.55 17.52 10.24
N ASN A 93 -11.25 17.23 10.15
CA ASN A 93 -10.46 17.43 8.93
C ASN A 93 -10.73 16.30 7.93
N GLN A 94 -10.84 16.63 6.65
CA GLN A 94 -10.90 15.61 5.61
C GLN A 94 -9.64 14.74 5.61
N MET A 95 -9.84 13.43 5.54
CA MET A 95 -8.78 12.45 5.54
C MET A 95 -8.92 11.54 4.32
N VAL A 96 -7.81 11.35 3.61
CA VAL A 96 -7.71 10.33 2.57
C VAL A 96 -7.40 9.01 3.25
N LEU A 97 -8.34 8.07 3.19
CA LEU A 97 -8.18 6.73 3.77
C LEU A 97 -7.80 5.66 2.75
N HIS A 98 -7.99 5.96 1.47
CA HIS A 98 -7.80 5.00 0.40
C HIS A 98 -6.95 5.61 -0.71
N PHE A 99 -6.03 4.81 -1.23
CA PHE A 99 -5.22 5.14 -2.39
C PHE A 99 -5.48 4.10 -3.47
N ALA A 100 -5.62 4.55 -4.71
CA ALA A 100 -5.52 3.69 -5.88
C ALA A 100 -4.06 3.62 -6.31
N LEU A 101 -3.61 2.44 -6.70
CA LEU A 101 -2.32 2.28 -7.36
C LEU A 101 -2.54 2.38 -8.87
N VAL A 102 -1.98 3.40 -9.51
CA VAL A 102 -2.15 3.67 -10.94
C VAL A 102 -0.79 3.52 -11.62
N ALA A 103 -0.73 2.75 -12.71
CA ALA A 103 0.51 2.63 -13.48
C ALA A 103 0.85 3.99 -14.12
N ALA A 104 2.05 4.50 -13.86
CA ALA A 104 2.59 5.73 -14.45
C ALA A 104 3.39 5.45 -15.73
N LYS A 105 3.85 4.20 -15.90
CA LYS A 105 4.58 3.69 -17.06
C LYS A 105 3.99 2.33 -17.49
N ALA A 106 4.34 1.85 -18.68
CA ALA A 106 3.98 0.49 -19.07
C ALA A 106 4.74 -0.53 -18.20
N ILE A 107 4.02 -1.47 -17.58
CA ILE A 107 4.58 -2.52 -16.72
C ILE A 107 4.36 -3.86 -17.41
N LYS A 108 5.44 -4.59 -17.69
CA LYS A 108 5.39 -5.91 -18.34
C LYS A 108 5.09 -7.00 -17.32
N ALA A 109 4.59 -8.14 -17.82
CA ALA A 109 4.42 -9.32 -16.98
C ALA A 109 5.75 -9.75 -16.35
N GLY A 110 5.76 -9.90 -15.03
CA GLY A 110 6.94 -10.26 -14.26
C GLY A 110 7.79 -9.07 -13.78
N GLU A 111 7.51 -7.85 -14.24
CA GLU A 111 8.11 -6.64 -13.64
C GLU A 111 7.47 -6.33 -12.30
N GLU A 112 8.29 -5.83 -11.37
CA GLU A 112 7.82 -5.39 -10.07
C GLU A 112 7.13 -4.02 -10.18
N VAL A 113 6.07 -3.82 -9.41
CA VAL A 113 5.40 -2.52 -9.31
C VAL A 113 6.09 -1.71 -8.23
N LEU A 114 6.61 -0.55 -8.61
CA LEU A 114 7.41 0.34 -7.77
C LEU A 114 6.73 1.71 -7.69
N VAL A 115 6.61 2.23 -6.47
CA VAL A 115 6.10 3.57 -6.16
C VAL A 115 7.18 4.41 -5.47
N THR A 116 6.90 5.66 -5.13
CA THR A 116 7.70 6.42 -4.17
C THR A 116 6.97 6.51 -2.82
N TYR A 117 7.63 6.18 -1.71
CA TYR A 117 7.08 6.40 -0.37
C TYR A 117 7.36 7.82 0.16
N GLY A 118 8.27 8.53 -0.49
CA GLY A 118 8.79 9.82 -0.08
C GLY A 118 9.82 9.71 1.05
N PHE A 119 10.76 10.66 1.09
CA PHE A 119 11.83 10.70 2.10
C PHE A 119 11.29 10.61 3.53
N ARG A 120 10.15 11.25 3.82
CA ARG A 120 9.57 11.26 5.17
C ARG A 120 9.27 9.86 5.71
N TYR A 121 8.87 8.92 4.85
CA TYR A 121 8.68 7.52 5.27
C TYR A 121 10.00 6.92 5.76
N TRP A 122 11.05 7.08 4.96
CA TRP A 122 12.38 6.54 5.23
C TRP A 122 13.02 7.15 6.48
N GLU A 123 12.85 8.46 6.68
CA GLU A 123 13.26 9.16 7.90
C GLU A 123 12.56 8.58 9.15
N LEU A 124 11.24 8.39 9.09
CA LEU A 124 10.47 7.81 10.19
C LEU A 124 10.86 6.36 10.45
N LYS A 125 11.16 5.59 9.40
CA LYS A 125 11.65 4.21 9.50
C LYS A 125 13.02 4.15 10.17
N ALA A 126 13.97 4.98 9.74
CA ALA A 126 15.32 5.06 10.33
C ALA A 126 15.29 5.45 11.81
N LYS A 127 14.36 6.33 12.19
CA LYS A 127 14.12 6.73 13.60
C LYS A 127 13.38 5.66 14.43
N GLY A 128 13.02 4.51 13.84
CA GLY A 128 12.24 3.46 14.50
C GLY A 128 10.81 3.89 14.84
N LEU A 129 10.33 5.00 14.29
CA LEU A 129 9.00 5.54 14.51
C LEU A 129 7.95 4.89 13.60
N PHE A 130 8.40 4.07 12.65
CA PHE A 130 7.57 3.25 11.78
C PHE A 130 8.08 1.81 11.80
N HIS A 131 7.25 0.86 12.22
CA HIS A 131 7.58 -0.56 12.22
C HIS A 131 6.74 -1.28 11.16
N CYS A 132 7.36 -1.78 10.10
CA CYS A 132 6.69 -2.76 9.24
C CYS A 132 6.72 -4.11 9.96
N PRO A 133 5.57 -4.77 10.21
CA PRO A 133 5.55 -6.10 10.84
C PRO A 133 6.33 -7.18 10.08
N GLN A 134 6.62 -6.94 8.80
CA GLN A 134 7.42 -7.82 7.96
C GLN A 134 8.93 -7.72 8.25
N ASP A 135 9.43 -6.57 8.68
CA ASP A 135 10.84 -6.37 9.05
C ASP A 135 11.22 -7.24 10.27
N ALA A 136 10.26 -7.52 11.16
CA ALA A 136 10.44 -8.41 12.31
C ALA A 136 10.60 -9.90 11.95
N LYS A 137 10.20 -10.32 10.73
CA LYS A 137 10.35 -11.70 10.27
C LYS A 137 11.71 -11.98 9.61
N ALA A 138 12.37 -10.97 9.05
CA ALA A 138 13.70 -11.11 8.45
C ALA A 138 14.80 -11.39 9.50
N GLY A 139 14.62 -10.94 10.74
CA GLY A 139 15.58 -11.14 11.84
C GLY A 139 15.57 -12.52 12.51
N LYS A 140 14.72 -13.47 12.06
CA LYS A 140 14.63 -14.83 12.64
C LYS A 140 15.21 -15.94 11.77
N ALA A 141 15.90 -15.61 10.69
CA ALA A 141 16.62 -16.58 9.86
C ALA A 141 18.15 -16.42 10.02
N SER A 142 18.64 -16.44 11.25
CA SER A 142 20.08 -16.59 11.56
C SER A 142 20.26 -16.93 13.05
N LYS A 143 20.04 -18.19 13.40
CA LYS A 143 20.76 -18.90 14.47
C LYS A 143 20.81 -20.38 14.11
#